data_AF-A0A9D5GQH4-F1
#
_entry.id   AF-A0A9D5GQH4-F1
#
_cell.length_a   1.000
_cell.length_b   1.000
_cell.length_c   1.000
_cell.angle_alpha   90.00
_cell.angle_beta   90.00
_cell.angle_gamma   90.00
#
_symmetry.space_group_name_H-M   'P 1'
#
loop_
_entity.id
_entity.type
_entity.pdbx_description
1 polymer ?
#
loop_
_entity_poly.entity_id
_entity_poly.type
_entity_poly.pdbx_seq_one_letter_code
_entity_poly.pdbx_strand_id
1 'polypeptide(L)' 'MSAWPVRRAAVESIPLDVAFGRVLAADVATPEDVPPFRRSRVDGYAV' A
#
# COMPACT_ATOMS: atom_id res chain seq x y z
N MET A 1 -30.85 9.19 -12.80
CA MET A 1 -29.77 8.46 -12.10
C MET A 1 -30.07 8.51 -10.62
N SER A 2 -30.49 7.38 -10.03
CA SER A 2 -30.76 7.32 -8.59
C SER A 2 -29.44 7.38 -7.84
N ALA A 3 -29.30 8.32 -6.90
CA ALA A 3 -28.15 8.39 -6.01
C ALA A 3 -28.34 7.33 -4.90
N TRP A 4 -27.45 6.36 -4.83
CA TRP A 4 -27.40 5.47 -3.67
C TRP A 4 -26.94 6.26 -2.44
N PRO A 5 -27.59 6.09 -1.28
CA PRO A 5 -27.09 6.69 -0.05
C PRO A 5 -25.76 6.03 0.33
N VAL A 6 -24.66 6.73 0.06
CA VAL A 6 -23.31 6.29 0.44
C VAL A 6 -23.15 6.55 1.94
N ARG A 7 -23.11 5.48 2.72
CA ARG A 7 -22.72 5.54 4.13
C ARG A 7 -21.26 5.15 4.25
N ARG A 8 -20.50 5.89 5.07
CA ARG A 8 -19.13 5.49 5.39
C ARG A 8 -19.16 4.20 6.20
N ALA A 9 -18.41 3.20 5.76
CA ALA A 9 -18.16 2.01 6.56
C ALA A 9 -17.35 2.38 7.80
N ALA A 10 -17.49 1.60 8.87
CA ALA A 10 -16.60 1.70 10.02
C ALA A 10 -15.18 1.28 9.61
N VAL A 11 -14.18 1.90 10.23
CA VAL A 11 -12.76 1.61 10.00
C VAL A 11 -12.28 0.60 11.05
N GLU A 12 -11.48 -0.37 10.63
CA GLU A 12 -10.84 -1.34 11.50
C GLU A 12 -9.40 -1.61 11.04
N SER A 13 -8.55 -2.06 11.97
CA SER A 13 -7.20 -2.54 11.67
C SER A 13 -7.19 -4.05 11.82
N ILE A 14 -6.93 -4.75 10.73
CA ILE A 14 -6.91 -6.21 10.64
C ILE A 14 -5.55 -6.69 10.12
N PRO A 15 -5.16 -7.94 10.43
CA PRO A 15 -4.00 -8.58 9.81
C PRO A 15 -4.08 -8.65 8.27
N LEU A 16 -2.93 -8.62 7.59
CA LEU A 16 -2.84 -8.56 6.12
C LEU A 16 -3.36 -9.83 5.44
N ASP A 17 -3.15 -11.00 6.07
CA ASP A 17 -3.59 -12.31 5.59
C ASP A 17 -5.12 -12.45 5.50
N VAL A 18 -5.87 -11.63 6.25
CA VAL A 18 -7.35 -11.57 6.20
C VAL A 18 -7.89 -10.32 5.49
N ALA A 19 -7.02 -9.52 4.87
CA ALA A 19 -7.41 -8.25 4.23
C ALA A 19 -7.91 -8.41 2.77
N PHE A 20 -7.77 -9.59 2.17
CA PHE A 20 -8.21 -9.84 0.79
C PHE A 20 -9.70 -9.56 0.59
N GLY A 21 -10.05 -8.76 -0.43
CA GLY A 21 -11.44 -8.37 -0.73
C GLY A 21 -11.99 -7.23 0.14
N ARG A 22 -11.22 -6.69 1.08
CA ARG A 22 -11.58 -5.47 1.84
C ARG A 22 -11.26 -4.21 1.04
N VAL A 23 -11.76 -3.07 1.51
CA VAL A 23 -11.48 -1.75 0.94
C VAL A 23 -10.60 -0.98 1.93
N LEU A 24 -9.54 -0.33 1.42
CA LEU A 24 -8.67 0.51 2.24
C LEU A 24 -9.46 1.68 2.83
N ALA A 25 -9.28 1.90 4.13
CA ALA A 25 -9.91 3.01 4.85
C ALA A 25 -9.16 4.34 4.68
N ALA A 26 -7.88 4.28 4.31
CA ALA A 26 -6.99 5.41 4.10
C ALA A 26 -5.88 5.01 3.11
N ASP A 27 -5.14 6.01 2.60
CA ASP A 27 -3.97 5.78 1.75
C ASP A 27 -2.88 4.99 2.49
N VAL A 28 -2.13 4.18 1.76
CA VAL A 28 -0.99 3.41 2.29
C VAL A 28 0.29 4.11 1.86
N ALA A 29 0.98 4.73 2.82
CA ALA A 29 2.30 5.31 2.59
C ALA A 29 3.39 4.23 2.71
N THR A 30 4.47 4.36 1.93
CA THR A 30 5.66 3.52 2.12
C THR A 30 6.38 3.95 3.40
N PRO A 31 6.76 3.02 4.29
CA PRO A 31 7.51 3.36 5.49
C PRO A 31 8.99 3.61 5.21
N GLU A 32 9.50 3.15 4.07
CA GLU A 32 10.93 3.18 3.73
C GLU A 32 11.16 3.25 2.20
N ASP A 33 12.40 3.58 1.82
CA ASP A 33 12.85 3.53 0.43
C ASP A 33 13.12 2.09 0.00
N VAL A 34 12.73 1.74 -1.23
CA VAL A 34 12.99 0.42 -1.81
C VAL A 34 13.62 0.58 -3.22
N PRO A 35 14.92 0.29 -3.40
CA PRO A 35 15.86 -0.24 -2.40
C PRO A 35 16.27 0.83 -1.37
N PRO A 36 16.64 0.42 -0.14
CA PRO A 36 17.00 1.36 0.93
C PRO A 36 18.37 2.04 0.72
N PHE A 37 19.10 1.69 -0.33
CA PHE A 37 20.37 2.30 -0.70
C PHE A 37 20.63 2.15 -2.19
N ARG A 38 21.55 2.96 -2.72
CA ARG A 38 22.00 2.85 -4.11
C ARG A 38 22.67 1.51 -4.35
N ARG A 39 22.11 0.70 -5.26
CA ARG A 39 22.69 -0.58 -5.69
C ARG A 39 22.92 -0.57 -7.20
N SER A 40 23.99 -1.23 -7.65
CA SER A 40 24.14 -1.54 -9.07
C SER A 40 23.07 -2.55 -9.49
N ARG A 41 22.60 -2.46 -10.74
CA ARG A 41 21.72 -3.47 -11.35
C ARG A 41 22.49 -4.50 -12.16
N VAL A 42 23.80 -4.30 -12.32
CA VAL A 42 24.68 -5.09 -13.18
C VAL A 42 25.99 -5.39 -12.47
N ASP A 43 26.69 -6.40 -12.98
CA ASP A 43 28.06 -6.69 -12.60
C ASP A 43 29.02 -5.72 -13.32
N GLY A 44 30.04 -5.26 -12.60
CA GLY A 44 31.00 -4.29 -13.12
C GLY A 44 31.81 -3.65 -11.99
N TYR A 45 32.48 -2.53 -12.30
CA TYR A 45 33.26 -1.77 -11.33
C TYR A 45 32.58 -0.44 -11.02
N ALA A 46 32.45 -0.11 -9.74
CA ALA A 46 32.11 1.24 -9.32
C ALA A 46 33.33 2.15 -9.58
N VAL A 47 33.10 3.28 -10.25
CA VAL A 47 34.10 4.31 -10.56
C VAL A 47 33.62 5.68 -10.12
#